data_AF-A0A7X6TPY0-F1
#
_entry.id   AF-A0A7X6TPY0-F1
#
_cell.length_a   1.000
_cell.length_b   1.000
_cell.length_c   1.000
_cell.angle_alpha   90.00
_cell.angle_beta   90.00
_cell.angle_gamma   90.00
#
_symmetry.space_group_name_H-M   'P 1'
#
loop_
_entity.id
_entity.type
_entity.pdbx_description
1 polymer ?
#
loop_
_entity_poly.entity_id
_entity_poly.type
_entity_poly.pdbx_seq_one_letter_code
_entity_poly.pdbx_strand_id
1 'polypeptide(L)'
;MKIFKIFKRYAKKLTWLIIGVVVLAIVLNYVRSLIPLYIGKVFGILDYSEKSTLPSFIEALFVGLDTVQQLLLVMVCIIVTAAIRETVNVISDLSISYVSETIGYNVQTDFYHRVQQLRYSYLNSHETGDLIQRSTSDIIRVKRFLGEALPQMMTGIVQIVIYASQMLIIDLRLGGILLACLPVIVVFSTIYHRKMRPTFSAMEVNEGRLTTVIQENLTGIRVVKAFANENEEMKKFDESMGTFTGSWRKLMSRMSSYWAVLDGYSMLLMLFAFVHGVIFIMNNSLNLSQVISIFLYVQYIIWPTRMMGRLIGEMSRTNIASGRILEIVEIPTEFELDNGELKPEIHGNISFDNVAFQFSDSNKPTIHNINLEIKQGETIALLGKTGSGKSVLVSLLNRMLETTEGTIKIDGVDFKDIEKKYLRRNVGIVLQEPFLFTMTIVENI
;
A
#
# COMPACT_ATOMS: atom_id res chain seq x y z
N MET A 1 -3.53 10.75 -9.64
CA MET A 1 -2.65 9.86 -8.86
C MET A 1 -2.86 8.41 -9.31
N LYS A 2 -1.79 7.62 -9.41
CA LYS A 2 -1.79 6.21 -9.87
C LYS A 2 -2.61 5.31 -8.94
N ILE A 3 -2.64 5.61 -7.64
CA ILE A 3 -3.44 4.85 -6.67
C ILE A 3 -4.96 4.89 -6.96
N PHE A 4 -5.48 6.03 -7.46
CA PHE A 4 -6.88 6.12 -7.86
C PHE A 4 -7.19 5.30 -9.12
N LYS A 5 -6.20 5.06 -10.00
CA LYS A 5 -6.37 4.16 -11.14
C LYS A 5 -6.52 2.71 -10.68
N ILE A 6 -5.68 2.25 -9.74
CA ILE A 6 -5.85 0.94 -9.10
C ILE A 6 -7.23 0.85 -8.47
N PHE A 7 -7.61 1.83 -7.66
CA PHE A 7 -8.92 1.84 -7.01
C PHE A 7 -10.07 1.78 -8.03
N LYS A 8 -10.05 2.62 -9.08
CA LYS A 8 -11.09 2.60 -10.12
C LYS A 8 -11.15 1.27 -10.88
N ARG A 9 -9.99 0.65 -11.14
CA ARG A 9 -9.89 -0.63 -11.87
C ARG A 9 -10.44 -1.80 -11.05
N TYR A 10 -10.07 -1.90 -9.78
CA TYR A 10 -10.34 -3.11 -8.97
C TYR A 10 -11.48 -2.94 -7.95
N ALA A 11 -11.87 -1.72 -7.59
CA ALA A 11 -12.94 -1.47 -6.62
C ALA A 11 -14.33 -1.30 -7.24
N LYS A 12 -14.47 -1.38 -8.58
CA LYS A 12 -15.73 -1.09 -9.29
C LYS A 12 -16.91 -1.96 -8.82
N LYS A 13 -16.67 -3.22 -8.47
CA LYS A 13 -17.70 -4.15 -7.95
C LYS A 13 -18.02 -3.93 -6.47
N LEU A 14 -17.20 -3.16 -5.74
CA LEU A 14 -17.28 -2.93 -4.30
C LEU A 14 -17.74 -1.49 -3.96
N THR A 15 -18.15 -0.71 -4.96
CA THR A 15 -18.48 0.72 -4.80
C THR A 15 -19.55 0.95 -3.72
N TRP A 16 -20.60 0.12 -3.68
CA TRP A 16 -21.65 0.23 -2.66
C TRP A 16 -21.16 -0.07 -1.25
N LEU A 17 -20.28 -1.07 -1.08
CA LEU A 17 -19.66 -1.36 0.22
C LEU A 17 -18.77 -0.21 0.67
N ILE A 18 -17.99 0.38 -0.24
CA ILE A 18 -17.15 1.55 0.05
C ILE A 18 -18.00 2.76 0.47
N ILE A 19 -19.09 3.04 -0.25
CA ILE A 19 -20.02 4.11 0.12
C ILE A 19 -20.62 3.81 1.49
N GLY A 20 -21.02 2.56 1.75
CA GLY A 20 -21.49 2.10 3.06
C GLY A 20 -20.48 2.38 4.17
N VAL A 21 -19.21 2.03 3.98
CA VAL A 21 -18.12 2.31 4.95
C VAL A 21 -17.98 3.80 5.22
N VAL A 22 -18.02 4.66 4.19
CA VAL A 22 -17.93 6.12 4.36
C VAL A 22 -19.11 6.66 5.14
N VAL A 23 -20.33 6.19 4.85
CA VAL A 23 -21.55 6.59 5.57
C VAL A 23 -21.48 6.12 7.03
N LEU A 24 -21.09 4.86 7.26
CA LEU A 24 -20.89 4.34 8.61
C LEU A 24 -19.85 5.16 9.39
N ALA A 25 -18.74 5.55 8.75
CA ALA A 25 -17.75 6.42 9.38
C ALA A 25 -18.34 7.79 9.78
N ILE A 26 -19.18 8.40 8.95
CA ILE A 26 -19.85 9.67 9.29
C ILE A 26 -20.79 9.47 10.49
N VAL A 27 -21.64 8.44 10.45
CA VAL A 27 -22.59 8.12 11.54
C VAL A 27 -21.84 7.82 12.84
N LEU A 28 -20.81 6.97 12.79
CA LEU A 28 -19.96 6.62 13.93
C LEU A 28 -19.36 7.84 14.62
N ASN A 29 -18.78 8.76 13.83
CA ASN A 29 -18.13 9.94 14.37
C ASN A 29 -19.14 10.97 14.88
N TYR A 30 -20.33 11.04 14.28
CA TYR A 30 -21.42 11.84 14.81
C TYR A 30 -21.92 11.30 16.16
N VAL A 31 -22.18 9.99 16.27
CA VAL A 31 -22.57 9.35 17.53
C VAL A 31 -21.49 9.53 18.60
N ARG A 32 -20.21 9.38 18.23
CA ARG A 32 -19.08 9.66 19.12
C ARG A 32 -19.05 11.11 19.61
N SER A 33 -19.47 12.06 18.77
CA SER A 33 -19.54 13.47 19.14
C SER A 33 -20.60 13.77 20.21
N LEU A 34 -21.55 12.87 20.47
CA LEU A 34 -22.55 13.05 21.53
C LEU A 34 -21.97 12.83 22.94
N ILE A 35 -20.89 12.05 23.08
CA ILE A 35 -20.28 11.74 24.38
C ILE A 35 -19.85 13.01 25.14
N PRO A 36 -19.11 13.96 24.52
CA PRO A 36 -18.83 15.26 25.14
C PRO A 36 -20.08 16.01 25.60
N LEU A 37 -21.18 15.98 24.86
CA LEU A 37 -22.43 16.66 25.23
C LEU A 37 -23.11 15.99 26.42
N TYR A 38 -23.11 14.66 26.47
CA TYR A 38 -23.61 13.92 27.64
C TYR A 38 -22.81 14.25 28.89
N ILE A 39 -21.47 14.28 28.79
CA ILE A 39 -20.61 14.65 29.91
C ILE A 39 -20.88 16.12 30.30
N GLY A 40 -21.01 17.03 29.33
CA GLY A 40 -21.42 18.41 29.59
C GLY A 40 -22.73 18.50 30.38
N LYS A 41 -23.75 17.72 29.99
CA LYS A 41 -25.05 17.68 30.69
C LYS A 41 -24.91 17.26 32.15
N VAL A 42 -24.04 16.31 32.49
CA VAL A 42 -23.77 15.93 33.90
C VAL A 42 -23.37 17.15 34.73
N PHE A 43 -22.48 17.99 34.20
CA PHE A 43 -22.07 19.21 34.89
C PHE A 43 -23.11 20.32 34.83
N GLY A 44 -23.91 20.39 33.77
CA GLY A 44 -25.06 21.31 33.68
C GLY A 44 -26.14 21.03 34.72
N ILE A 45 -26.34 19.75 35.09
CA ILE A 45 -27.25 19.33 36.16
C ILE A 45 -26.77 19.82 37.53
N LEU A 46 -25.45 19.83 37.78
CA LEU A 46 -24.86 20.34 39.03
C LEU A 46 -25.02 21.86 39.19
N ASP A 47 -25.01 22.59 38.08
CA ASP A 47 -25.04 24.06 38.03
C ASP A 47 -26.47 24.63 37.89
N TYR A 48 -27.51 23.78 37.96
CA TYR A 48 -28.93 24.14 37.69
C TYR A 48 -29.13 24.95 36.40
N SER A 49 -28.29 24.72 35.39
CA SER A 49 -28.33 25.46 34.13
C SER A 49 -29.49 25.00 33.26
N GLU A 50 -30.43 25.89 32.94
CA GLU A 50 -31.56 25.59 32.05
C GLU A 50 -31.15 25.35 30.58
N LYS A 51 -30.01 25.89 30.13
CA LYS A 51 -29.56 25.73 28.74
C LYS A 51 -28.79 24.43 28.54
N SER A 52 -29.38 23.46 27.85
CA SER A 52 -28.68 22.27 27.39
C SER A 52 -28.00 22.47 26.04
N THR A 53 -26.88 21.77 25.84
CA THR A 53 -26.19 21.62 24.55
C THR A 53 -26.59 20.34 23.82
N LEU A 54 -27.48 19.53 24.39
CA LEU A 54 -27.96 18.32 23.76
C LEU A 54 -28.95 18.64 22.63
N PRO A 55 -28.99 17.82 21.56
CA PRO A 55 -30.07 17.87 20.58
C PRO A 55 -31.45 17.76 21.25
N SER A 56 -32.42 18.53 20.76
CA SER A 56 -33.76 18.66 21.36
C SER A 56 -34.49 17.33 21.57
N PHE A 57 -34.32 16.37 20.66
CA PHE A 57 -34.93 15.04 20.77
C PHE A 57 -34.35 14.21 21.93
N ILE A 58 -33.07 14.42 22.28
CA ILE A 58 -32.44 13.77 23.43
C ILE A 58 -32.83 14.51 24.70
N GLU A 59 -32.84 15.85 24.65
CA GLU A 59 -33.23 16.68 25.79
C GLU A 59 -34.66 16.39 26.27
N ALA A 60 -35.58 16.10 25.34
CA ALA A 60 -36.96 15.69 25.65
C ALA A 60 -37.05 14.46 26.57
N LEU A 61 -36.05 13.57 26.57
CA LEU A 61 -36.01 12.39 27.43
C LEU A 61 -35.76 12.73 28.91
N PHE A 62 -35.22 13.92 29.20
CA PHE A 62 -34.87 14.36 30.55
C PHE A 62 -35.97 15.19 31.22
N VAL A 63 -37.00 15.59 30.48
CA VAL A 63 -38.07 16.45 30.98
C VAL A 63 -38.90 15.69 32.02
N GLY A 64 -39.08 16.30 33.20
CA GLY A 64 -39.89 15.73 34.30
C GLY A 64 -39.17 14.72 35.20
N LEU A 65 -37.87 14.47 34.96
CA LEU A 65 -37.05 13.60 35.81
C LEU A 65 -36.37 14.38 36.94
N ASP A 66 -36.22 13.74 38.10
CA ASP A 66 -35.41 14.28 39.20
C ASP A 66 -33.90 14.24 38.88
N THR A 67 -33.08 14.91 39.69
CA THR A 67 -31.63 15.01 39.47
C THR A 67 -30.94 13.65 39.37
N VAL A 68 -31.32 12.68 40.21
CA VAL A 68 -30.70 11.35 40.25
C VAL A 68 -31.10 10.54 39.02
N GLN A 69 -32.38 10.59 38.63
CA GLN A 69 -32.92 9.97 37.43
C GLN A 69 -32.29 10.55 36.16
N GLN A 70 -32.08 11.87 36.10
CA GLN A 70 -31.35 12.48 34.98
C GLN A 70 -29.92 11.96 34.88
N LEU A 71 -29.19 11.85 36.00
CA LEU A 71 -27.83 11.31 36.02
C LEU A 71 -27.77 9.84 35.60
N LEU A 72 -28.71 9.01 36.09
CA LEU A 72 -28.84 7.62 35.69
C LEU A 72 -29.18 7.49 34.19
N LEU A 73 -30.07 8.34 33.67
CA LEU A 73 -30.41 8.36 32.26
C LEU A 73 -29.22 8.77 31.40
N VAL A 74 -28.42 9.78 31.80
CA VAL A 74 -27.18 10.15 31.09
C VAL A 74 -26.23 8.96 31.05
N MET A 75 -26.05 8.23 32.15
CA MET A 75 -25.22 7.02 32.19
C MET A 75 -25.70 5.97 31.20
N VAL A 76 -27.01 5.69 31.17
CA VAL A 76 -27.61 4.74 30.22
C VAL A 76 -27.39 5.23 28.78
N CYS A 77 -27.62 6.51 28.48
CA CYS A 77 -27.37 7.07 27.15
C CYS A 77 -25.90 6.91 26.70
N ILE A 78 -24.94 7.15 27.59
CA ILE A 78 -23.50 6.96 27.31
C ILE A 78 -23.22 5.48 27.03
N ILE A 79 -23.73 4.56 27.84
CA ILE A 79 -23.51 3.11 27.64
C ILE A 79 -24.12 2.65 26.30
N VAL A 80 -25.36 3.06 26.01
CA VAL A 80 -26.06 2.69 24.77
C VAL A 80 -25.35 3.26 23.55
N THR A 81 -24.95 4.54 23.57
CA THR A 81 -24.22 5.15 22.46
C THR A 81 -22.83 4.55 22.27
N ALA A 82 -22.13 4.20 23.37
CA ALA A 82 -20.86 3.46 23.29
C ALA A 82 -21.06 2.06 22.68
N ALA A 83 -22.09 1.32 23.10
CA ALA A 83 -22.38 -0.01 22.56
C ALA A 83 -22.72 0.02 21.06
N ILE A 84 -23.57 0.97 20.64
CA ILE A 84 -23.90 1.20 19.22
C ILE A 84 -22.63 1.53 18.44
N ARG A 85 -21.82 2.46 18.94
CA ARG A 85 -20.57 2.87 18.31
C ARG A 85 -19.61 1.69 18.13
N GLU A 86 -19.35 0.91 19.18
CA GLU A 86 -18.40 -0.20 19.06
C GLU A 86 -18.92 -1.32 18.16
N THR A 87 -20.24 -1.57 18.15
CA THR A 87 -20.86 -2.51 17.20
C THR A 87 -20.64 -2.05 15.76
N VAL A 88 -20.89 -0.77 15.47
CA VAL A 88 -20.72 -0.22 14.12
C VAL A 88 -19.23 -0.12 13.74
N ASN A 89 -18.32 0.13 14.69
CA ASN A 89 -16.88 0.10 14.46
C ASN A 89 -16.45 -1.28 13.97
N VAL A 90 -16.87 -2.36 14.64
CA VAL A 90 -16.54 -3.74 14.24
C VAL A 90 -17.05 -4.03 12.83
N ILE A 91 -18.28 -3.63 12.51
CA ILE A 91 -18.85 -3.81 11.15
C ILE A 91 -18.04 -3.02 10.11
N SER A 92 -17.65 -1.79 10.44
CA SER A 92 -16.83 -0.94 9.57
C SER A 92 -15.45 -1.56 9.33
N ASP A 93 -14.78 -2.00 10.38
CA ASP A 93 -13.44 -2.61 10.28
C ASP A 93 -13.46 -3.90 9.46
N LEU A 94 -14.44 -4.78 9.69
CA LEU A 94 -14.64 -5.99 8.88
C LEU A 94 -14.90 -5.64 7.40
N SER A 95 -15.71 -4.62 7.13
CA SER A 95 -16.00 -4.17 5.77
C SER A 95 -14.77 -3.60 5.07
N ILE A 96 -13.98 -2.78 5.78
CA ILE A 96 -12.70 -2.23 5.32
C ILE A 96 -11.70 -3.35 5.02
N SER A 97 -11.55 -4.32 5.93
CA SER A 97 -10.69 -5.48 5.73
C SER A 97 -11.12 -6.28 4.52
N TYR A 98 -12.41 -6.58 4.37
CA TYR A 98 -12.92 -7.31 3.20
C TYR A 98 -12.63 -6.57 1.88
N VAL A 99 -12.88 -5.25 1.83
CA VAL A 99 -12.61 -4.44 0.63
C VAL A 99 -11.12 -4.39 0.31
N SER A 100 -10.26 -4.15 1.30
CA SER A 100 -8.81 -4.03 1.10
C SER A 100 -8.17 -5.37 0.71
N GLU A 101 -8.60 -6.48 1.30
CA GLU A 101 -8.18 -7.84 0.92
C GLU A 101 -8.62 -8.19 -0.50
N THR A 102 -9.89 -7.94 -0.84
CA THR A 102 -10.42 -8.26 -2.16
C THR A 102 -9.71 -7.48 -3.26
N ILE A 103 -9.45 -6.18 -3.03
CA ILE A 103 -8.67 -5.37 -3.98
C ILE A 103 -7.24 -5.89 -4.06
N GLY A 104 -6.60 -6.18 -2.93
CA GLY A 104 -5.23 -6.73 -2.88
C GLY A 104 -5.10 -8.04 -3.66
N TYR A 105 -6.03 -8.97 -3.43
CA TYR A 105 -6.13 -10.24 -4.16
C TYR A 105 -6.25 -10.00 -5.67
N ASN A 106 -7.21 -9.18 -6.11
CA ASN A 106 -7.41 -8.93 -7.53
C ASN A 106 -6.19 -8.28 -8.21
N VAL A 107 -5.52 -7.35 -7.51
CA VAL A 107 -4.28 -6.72 -7.99
C VAL A 107 -3.18 -7.76 -8.12
N GLN A 108 -3.00 -8.64 -7.13
CA GLN A 108 -1.97 -9.67 -7.13
C GLN A 108 -2.21 -10.72 -8.21
N THR A 109 -3.45 -11.15 -8.39
CA THR A 109 -3.83 -12.08 -9.44
C THR A 109 -3.63 -11.48 -10.83
N ASP A 110 -4.08 -10.25 -11.10
CA ASP A 110 -3.88 -9.58 -12.40
C ASP A 110 -2.38 -9.35 -12.66
N PHE A 111 -1.61 -8.93 -11.66
CA PHE A 111 -0.16 -8.79 -11.77
C PHE A 111 0.52 -10.11 -12.14
N TYR A 112 0.19 -11.20 -11.43
CA TYR A 112 0.78 -12.51 -11.65
C TYR A 112 0.44 -13.06 -13.05
N HIS A 113 -0.82 -12.96 -13.46
CA HIS A 113 -1.24 -13.33 -14.82
C HIS A 113 -0.51 -12.51 -15.87
N ARG A 114 -0.38 -11.19 -15.65
CA ARG A 114 0.32 -10.33 -16.61
C ARG A 114 1.78 -10.74 -16.75
N VAL A 115 2.50 -10.97 -15.65
CA VAL A 115 3.92 -11.36 -15.66
C VAL A 115 4.16 -12.63 -16.48
N GLN A 116 3.30 -13.64 -16.35
CA GLN A 116 3.40 -14.88 -17.12
C GLN A 116 3.21 -14.69 -18.64
N GLN A 117 2.58 -13.59 -19.04
CA GLN A 117 2.24 -13.29 -20.42
C GLN A 117 3.11 -12.18 -21.02
N LEU A 118 4.12 -11.71 -20.28
CA LEU A 118 5.09 -10.75 -20.79
C LEU A 118 6.00 -11.42 -21.83
N ARG A 119 6.46 -10.62 -22.80
CA ARG A 119 7.43 -11.07 -23.79
C ARG A 119 8.73 -11.48 -23.10
N TYR A 120 9.37 -12.54 -23.60
CA TYR A 120 10.65 -13.02 -23.09
C TYR A 120 11.73 -11.92 -23.06
N SER A 121 11.76 -11.05 -24.08
CA SER A 121 12.70 -9.91 -24.11
C SER A 121 12.55 -8.96 -22.93
N TYR A 122 11.34 -8.78 -22.40
CA TYR A 122 11.10 -7.99 -21.21
C TYR A 122 11.64 -8.71 -19.96
N LEU A 123 11.34 -10.00 -19.82
CA LEU A 123 11.80 -10.82 -18.69
C LEU A 123 13.32 -10.95 -18.65
N ASN A 124 13.99 -10.98 -19.80
CA ASN A 124 15.45 -11.09 -19.89
C ASN A 124 16.19 -9.77 -19.64
N SER A 125 15.51 -8.62 -19.83
CA SER A 125 16.09 -7.28 -19.65
C SER A 125 15.81 -6.67 -18.27
N HIS A 126 14.99 -7.33 -17.45
CA HIS A 126 14.61 -6.86 -16.12
C HIS A 126 15.05 -7.86 -15.05
N GLU A 127 15.47 -7.34 -13.91
CA GLU A 127 15.84 -8.18 -12.78
C GLU A 127 14.60 -8.87 -12.20
N THR A 128 14.64 -10.20 -12.06
CA THR A 128 13.58 -10.99 -11.42
C THR A 128 13.25 -10.46 -10.02
N GLY A 129 14.25 -9.92 -9.30
CA GLY A 129 14.07 -9.30 -7.99
C GLY A 129 13.12 -8.10 -7.99
N ASP A 130 13.15 -7.24 -9.02
CA ASP A 130 12.24 -6.09 -9.13
C ASP A 130 10.78 -6.56 -9.34
N LEU A 131 10.58 -7.57 -10.20
CA LEU A 131 9.25 -8.18 -10.39
C LEU A 131 8.73 -8.82 -9.09
N ILE A 132 9.60 -9.50 -8.34
CA ILE A 132 9.25 -10.05 -7.03
C ILE A 132 8.85 -8.92 -6.06
N GLN A 133 9.63 -7.84 -5.96
CA GLN A 133 9.31 -6.72 -5.08
C GLN A 133 7.97 -6.06 -5.43
N ARG A 134 7.71 -5.86 -6.72
CA ARG A 134 6.43 -5.30 -7.22
C ARG A 134 5.25 -6.23 -6.92
N SER A 135 5.43 -7.55 -7.05
CA SER A 135 4.40 -8.57 -6.77
C SER A 135 4.13 -8.80 -5.27
N THR A 136 5.02 -8.33 -4.39
CA THR A 136 4.95 -8.57 -2.94
C THR A 136 4.81 -7.26 -2.18
N SER A 137 5.93 -6.59 -1.91
CA SER A 137 6.03 -5.41 -1.05
C SER A 137 5.15 -4.26 -1.52
N ASP A 138 5.08 -4.00 -2.82
CA ASP A 138 4.27 -2.90 -3.36
C ASP A 138 2.78 -3.19 -3.25
N ILE A 139 2.35 -4.41 -3.50
CA ILE A 139 0.96 -4.83 -3.36
C ILE A 139 0.55 -4.81 -1.88
N ILE A 140 1.40 -5.30 -0.98
CA ILE A 140 1.17 -5.22 0.48
C ILE A 140 1.03 -3.75 0.91
N ARG A 141 1.84 -2.84 0.36
CA ARG A 141 1.72 -1.41 0.65
C ARG A 141 0.39 -0.83 0.19
N VAL A 142 -0.07 -1.16 -1.03
CA VAL A 142 -1.39 -0.75 -1.53
C VAL A 142 -2.50 -1.27 -0.62
N LYS A 143 -2.44 -2.56 -0.25
CA LYS A 143 -3.40 -3.19 0.66
C LYS A 143 -3.45 -2.50 2.03
N ARG A 144 -2.30 -2.30 2.68
CA ARG A 144 -2.21 -1.58 3.97
C ARG A 144 -2.73 -0.15 3.87
N PHE A 145 -2.45 0.56 2.77
CA PHE A 145 -3.01 1.89 2.58
C PHE A 145 -4.53 1.87 2.50
N LEU A 146 -5.11 0.94 1.74
CA LEU A 146 -6.57 0.82 1.60
C LEU A 146 -7.26 0.33 2.87
N GLY A 147 -6.61 -0.54 3.64
CA GLY A 147 -7.16 -1.11 4.87
C GLY A 147 -6.94 -0.27 6.13
N GLU A 148 -5.88 0.56 6.18
CA GLU A 148 -5.50 1.29 7.39
C GLU A 148 -5.42 2.79 7.14
N ALA A 149 -4.51 3.24 6.29
CA ALA A 149 -4.18 4.67 6.17
C ALA A 149 -5.32 5.50 5.56
N LEU A 150 -5.97 4.99 4.51
CA LEU A 150 -7.07 5.68 3.84
C LEU A 150 -8.31 5.78 4.75
N PRO A 151 -8.79 4.70 5.40
CA PRO A 151 -9.85 4.80 6.40
C PRO A 151 -9.51 5.75 7.55
N GLN A 152 -8.29 5.70 8.09
CA GLN A 152 -7.84 6.63 9.13
C GLN A 152 -7.87 8.09 8.65
N MET A 153 -7.49 8.35 7.39
CA MET A 153 -7.52 9.69 6.80
C MET A 153 -8.96 10.19 6.63
N MET A 154 -9.85 9.34 6.11
CA MET A 154 -11.27 9.66 5.94
C MET A 154 -11.95 9.92 7.28
N THR A 155 -11.79 9.00 8.24
CA THR A 155 -12.31 9.14 9.60
C THR A 155 -11.75 10.37 10.30
N GLY A 156 -10.46 10.65 10.15
CA GLY A 156 -9.83 11.82 10.75
C GLY A 156 -10.37 13.14 10.18
N ILE A 157 -10.60 13.22 8.88
CA ILE A 157 -11.22 14.41 8.25
C ILE A 157 -12.65 14.59 8.77
N VAL A 158 -13.45 13.52 8.81
CA VAL A 158 -14.81 13.54 9.34
C VAL A 158 -14.83 13.97 10.80
N GLN A 159 -13.92 13.46 11.64
CA GLN A 159 -13.78 13.85 13.05
C GLN A 159 -13.45 15.34 13.19
N ILE A 160 -12.48 15.85 12.42
CA ILE A 160 -12.11 17.27 12.44
C ILE A 160 -13.33 18.14 12.09
N VAL A 161 -14.05 17.80 11.01
CA VAL A 161 -15.23 18.55 10.58
C VAL A 161 -16.35 18.51 11.63
N ILE A 162 -16.68 17.33 12.15
CA ILE A 162 -17.76 17.17 13.14
C ILE A 162 -17.40 17.89 14.43
N TYR A 163 -16.23 17.68 15.01
CA TYR A 163 -15.86 18.32 16.28
C TYR A 163 -15.71 19.84 16.14
N ALA A 164 -15.16 20.32 15.01
CA ALA A 164 -15.12 21.76 14.72
C ALA A 164 -16.52 22.36 14.61
N SER A 165 -17.44 21.67 13.91
CA SER A 165 -18.84 22.13 13.82
C SER A 165 -19.52 22.18 15.19
N GLN A 166 -19.35 21.16 16.02
CA GLN A 166 -19.93 21.12 17.37
C GLN A 166 -19.40 22.25 18.25
N MET A 167 -18.09 22.52 18.22
CA MET A 167 -17.50 23.64 18.94
C MET A 167 -18.08 24.99 18.49
N LEU A 168 -18.22 25.21 17.19
CA LEU A 168 -18.76 26.46 16.63
C LEU A 168 -20.26 26.63 16.89
N ILE A 169 -21.03 25.53 16.93
CA ILE A 169 -22.45 25.53 17.30
C ILE A 169 -22.62 25.88 18.78
N ILE A 170 -21.77 25.36 19.66
CA ILE A 170 -21.82 25.68 21.10
C ILE A 170 -21.46 27.14 21.33
N ASP A 171 -20.33 27.60 20.79
CA ASP A 171 -19.94 29.01 20.84
C ASP A 171 -18.97 29.37 19.71
N LEU A 172 -19.36 30.32 18.86
CA LEU A 172 -18.57 30.75 17.72
C LEU A 172 -17.25 31.40 18.14
N ARG A 173 -17.22 32.11 19.28
CA ARG A 173 -16.06 32.90 19.72
C ARG A 173 -14.97 31.99 20.26
N LEU A 174 -15.27 31.21 21.30
CA LEU A 174 -14.33 30.28 21.91
C LEU A 174 -13.96 29.15 20.93
N GLY A 175 -14.94 28.59 20.22
CA GLY A 175 -14.72 27.58 19.19
C GLY A 175 -13.80 28.09 18.07
N GLY A 176 -14.05 29.29 17.55
CA GLY A 176 -13.24 29.90 16.50
C GLY A 176 -11.79 30.17 16.92
N ILE A 177 -11.58 30.68 18.13
CA ILE A 177 -10.22 30.93 18.68
C ILE A 177 -9.44 29.61 18.78
N LEU A 178 -10.07 28.55 19.31
CA LEU A 178 -9.43 27.25 19.47
C LEU A 178 -9.12 26.58 18.14
N LEU A 179 -10.03 26.68 17.17
CA LEU A 179 -9.80 26.18 15.81
C LEU A 179 -8.67 26.94 15.11
N ALA A 180 -8.50 28.24 15.37
CA ALA A 180 -7.39 29.03 14.81
C ALA A 180 -6.01 28.56 15.29
N CYS A 181 -5.95 27.85 16.43
CA CYS A 181 -4.71 27.24 16.92
C CYS A 181 -4.37 25.91 16.20
N LEU A 182 -5.35 25.17 15.68
CA LEU A 182 -5.13 23.85 15.07
C LEU A 182 -4.23 23.85 13.82
N PRO A 183 -4.27 24.85 12.91
CA PRO A 183 -3.35 24.92 11.77
C PRO A 183 -1.87 24.83 12.17
N VAL A 184 -1.50 25.31 13.36
CA VAL A 184 -0.12 25.21 13.86
C VAL A 184 0.32 23.75 14.00
N ILE A 185 -0.56 22.86 14.47
CA ILE A 185 -0.31 21.41 14.59
C ILE A 185 -0.08 20.81 13.19
N VAL A 186 -0.93 21.17 12.22
CA VAL A 186 -0.85 20.64 10.85
C VAL A 186 0.43 21.09 10.15
N VAL A 187 0.77 22.38 10.25
CA VAL A 187 1.99 22.94 9.66
C VAL A 187 3.23 22.31 10.29
N PHE A 188 3.27 22.24 11.62
CA PHE A 188 4.40 21.63 12.33
C PHE A 188 4.57 20.15 11.98
N SER A 189 3.48 19.37 11.96
CA SER A 189 3.48 17.97 11.54
C SER A 189 3.99 17.78 10.11
N THR A 190 3.55 18.64 9.19
CA THR A 190 3.96 18.58 7.78
C THR A 190 5.45 18.90 7.61
N ILE A 191 5.95 19.95 8.25
CA ILE A 191 7.37 20.32 8.22
C ILE A 191 8.22 19.21 8.83
N TYR A 192 7.80 18.68 9.98
CA TYR A 192 8.48 17.62 10.67
C TYR A 192 8.61 16.36 9.80
N HIS A 193 7.50 15.89 9.22
CA HIS A 193 7.55 14.71 8.36
C HIS A 193 8.43 14.91 7.13
N ARG A 194 8.42 16.10 6.51
CA ARG A 194 9.33 16.43 5.40
C ARG A 194 10.79 16.37 5.83
N LYS A 195 11.13 16.97 6.98
CA LYS A 195 12.49 16.99 7.53
C LYS A 195 12.96 15.61 8.00
N MET A 196 12.04 14.73 8.36
CA MET A 196 12.35 13.38 8.84
C MET A 196 12.64 12.36 7.76
N ARG A 197 12.08 12.54 6.55
CA ARG A 197 12.31 11.67 5.40
C ARG A 197 13.77 11.20 5.23
N PRO A 198 14.79 12.07 5.17
CA PRO A 198 16.17 11.63 4.99
C PRO A 198 16.71 10.78 6.17
N THR A 199 16.20 10.98 7.39
CA THR A 199 16.63 10.17 8.55
C THR A 199 16.00 8.79 8.51
N PHE A 200 14.73 8.70 8.11
CA PHE A 200 14.07 7.42 7.86
C PHE A 200 14.79 6.66 6.75
N SER A 201 15.06 7.31 5.61
CA SER A 201 15.76 6.66 4.50
C SER A 201 17.19 6.22 4.87
N ALA A 202 17.92 7.02 5.64
CA ALA A 202 19.25 6.60 6.12
C ALA A 202 19.19 5.38 7.04
N MET A 203 18.16 5.29 7.88
CA MET A 203 17.91 4.14 8.75
C MET A 203 17.56 2.89 7.94
N GLU A 204 16.65 2.99 6.97
CA GLU A 204 16.27 1.89 6.06
C GLU A 204 17.47 1.38 5.23
N VAL A 205 18.34 2.29 4.76
CA VAL A 205 19.57 1.91 4.04
C VAL A 205 20.52 1.11 4.93
N ASN A 206 20.69 1.52 6.19
CA ASN A 206 21.56 0.80 7.12
C ASN A 206 20.95 -0.54 7.55
N GLU A 207 19.63 -0.63 7.70
CA GLU A 207 18.91 -1.89 7.92
C GLU A 207 19.10 -2.86 6.75
N GLY A 208 19.01 -2.34 5.52
CA GLY A 208 19.30 -3.11 4.31
C GLY A 208 20.72 -3.67 4.30
N ARG A 209 21.73 -2.84 4.61
CA ARG A 209 23.14 -3.29 4.72
C ARG A 209 23.33 -4.36 5.77
N LEU A 210 22.72 -4.20 6.94
CA LEU A 210 22.73 -5.22 8.00
C LEU A 210 22.12 -6.54 7.51
N THR A 211 20.98 -6.46 6.83
CA THR A 211 20.29 -7.63 6.26
C THR A 211 21.16 -8.33 5.21
N THR A 212 21.86 -7.59 4.36
CA THR A 212 22.82 -8.15 3.39
C THR A 212 23.95 -8.90 4.09
N VAL A 213 24.58 -8.31 5.12
CA VAL A 213 25.65 -8.99 5.89
C VAL A 213 25.14 -10.30 6.52
N ILE A 214 23.91 -10.31 7.05
CA ILE A 214 23.29 -11.52 7.59
C ILE A 214 23.07 -12.55 6.47
N GLN A 215 22.52 -12.13 5.34
CA GLN A 215 22.22 -13.02 4.21
C GLN A 215 23.49 -13.66 3.63
N GLU A 216 24.56 -12.88 3.43
CA GLU A 216 25.86 -13.35 2.95
C GLU A 216 26.45 -14.39 3.92
N ASN A 217 26.43 -14.10 5.22
CA ASN A 217 26.95 -15.01 6.24
C ASN A 217 26.17 -16.33 6.33
N LEU A 218 24.83 -16.28 6.25
CA LEU A 218 24.00 -17.49 6.29
C LEU A 218 24.15 -18.33 5.03
N THR A 219 24.22 -17.69 3.86
CA THR A 219 24.42 -18.38 2.57
C THR A 219 25.82 -18.99 2.48
N GLY A 220 26.82 -18.24 2.96
CA GLY A 220 28.24 -18.61 2.97
C GLY A 220 28.69 -19.38 4.20
N ILE A 221 27.79 -19.85 5.07
CA ILE A 221 28.17 -20.39 6.40
C ILE A 221 29.16 -21.56 6.32
N ARG A 222 29.10 -22.36 5.25
CA ARG A 222 30.05 -23.46 5.00
C ARG A 222 31.46 -22.94 4.70
N VAL A 223 31.57 -21.82 3.98
CA VAL A 223 32.83 -21.15 3.68
C VAL A 223 33.40 -20.55 4.96
N VAL A 224 32.59 -19.83 5.73
CA VAL A 224 33.02 -19.24 7.02
C VAL A 224 33.61 -20.31 7.94
N LYS A 225 32.93 -21.45 8.08
CA LYS A 225 33.41 -22.60 8.87
C LYS A 225 34.64 -23.29 8.29
N ALA A 226 34.69 -23.47 6.96
CA ALA A 226 35.82 -24.12 6.30
C ALA A 226 37.13 -23.33 6.49
N PHE A 227 37.04 -22.01 6.64
CA PHE A 227 38.17 -21.12 6.85
C PHE A 227 38.33 -20.63 8.30
N ALA A 228 37.51 -21.10 9.24
CA ALA A 228 37.52 -20.68 10.66
C ALA A 228 37.49 -19.15 10.86
N ASN A 229 36.70 -18.45 10.02
CA ASN A 229 36.64 -16.99 9.96
C ASN A 229 35.47 -16.39 10.77
N GLU A 230 34.88 -17.14 11.71
CA GLU A 230 33.69 -16.71 12.46
C GLU A 230 33.89 -15.36 13.18
N ASN A 231 35.08 -15.13 13.75
CA ASN A 231 35.38 -13.89 14.47
C ASN A 231 35.46 -12.67 13.54
N GLU A 232 35.98 -12.84 12.32
CA GLU A 232 36.06 -11.75 11.35
C GLU A 232 34.68 -11.38 10.80
N GLU A 233 33.83 -12.38 10.55
CA GLU A 233 32.44 -12.13 10.15
C GLU A 233 31.61 -11.53 11.28
N MET A 234 31.87 -11.91 12.53
CA MET A 234 31.25 -11.27 13.70
C MET A 234 31.60 -9.78 13.80
N LYS A 235 32.86 -9.40 13.56
CA LYS A 235 33.26 -7.98 13.54
C LYS A 235 32.51 -7.18 12.48
N LYS A 236 32.38 -7.70 11.26
CA LYS A 236 31.60 -7.05 10.19
C LYS A 236 30.13 -6.90 10.59
N PHE A 237 29.56 -7.90 11.22
CA PHE A 237 28.21 -7.83 11.76
C PHE A 237 28.08 -6.75 12.83
N ASP A 238 28.99 -6.71 13.81
CA ASP A 238 28.99 -5.72 14.89
C ASP A 238 29.12 -4.28 14.37
N GLU A 239 29.98 -4.06 13.38
CA GLU A 239 30.12 -2.77 12.71
C GLU A 239 28.81 -2.34 12.02
N SER A 240 28.22 -3.24 11.22
CA SER A 240 26.96 -2.98 10.52
C SER A 240 25.80 -2.74 11.51
N MET A 241 25.71 -3.56 12.56
CA MET A 241 24.74 -3.41 13.64
C MET A 241 24.93 -2.09 14.40
N GLY A 242 26.18 -1.67 14.65
CA GLY A 242 26.52 -0.39 15.27
C GLY A 242 26.05 0.80 14.44
N THR A 243 26.25 0.77 13.13
CA THR A 243 25.77 1.84 12.22
C THR A 243 24.24 1.89 12.15
N PHE A 244 23.57 0.73 12.03
CA PHE A 244 22.12 0.62 12.08
C PHE A 244 21.58 1.19 13.39
N THR A 245 22.10 0.71 14.53
CA THR A 245 21.69 1.16 15.87
C THR A 245 21.91 2.66 16.06
N GLY A 246 23.03 3.21 15.58
CA GLY A 246 23.31 4.65 15.62
C GLY A 246 22.28 5.46 14.83
N SER A 247 21.94 5.01 13.62
CA SER A 247 20.90 5.66 12.80
C SER A 247 19.49 5.51 13.38
N TRP A 248 19.16 4.36 13.98
CA TRP A 248 17.91 4.13 14.70
C TRP A 248 17.78 5.04 15.91
N ARG A 249 18.82 5.15 16.75
CA ARG A 249 18.86 6.09 17.89
C ARG A 249 18.65 7.53 17.44
N LYS A 250 19.30 7.96 16.35
CA LYS A 250 19.14 9.30 15.78
C LYS A 250 17.70 9.55 15.29
N LEU A 251 17.08 8.55 14.66
CA LEU A 251 15.68 8.60 14.26
C LEU A 251 14.76 8.73 15.49
N MET A 252 14.91 7.84 16.47
CA MET A 252 14.10 7.81 17.69
C MET A 252 14.26 9.08 18.53
N SER A 253 15.47 9.62 18.65
CA SER A 253 15.71 10.90 19.33
C SER A 253 14.93 12.04 18.67
N ARG A 254 14.97 12.14 17.33
CA ARG A 254 14.21 13.14 16.58
C ARG A 254 12.70 12.91 16.63
N MET A 255 12.25 11.66 16.72
CA MET A 255 10.84 11.31 16.97
C MET A 255 10.36 11.70 18.36
N SER A 256 11.15 11.40 19.38
CA SER A 256 10.85 11.78 20.76
C SER A 256 10.72 13.30 20.90
N SER A 257 11.67 14.07 20.35
CA SER A 257 11.59 15.54 20.39
C SER A 257 10.33 16.09 19.73
N TYR A 258 9.88 15.49 18.62
CA TYR A 258 8.65 15.91 17.95
C TYR A 258 7.40 15.64 18.76
N TRP A 259 7.28 14.43 19.31
CA TRP A 259 6.15 14.07 20.16
C TRP A 259 6.11 14.94 21.41
N ALA A 260 7.26 15.18 22.05
CA ALA A 260 7.35 16.06 23.21
C ALA A 260 6.91 17.50 22.91
N VAL A 261 7.33 18.09 21.78
CA VAL A 261 6.91 19.44 21.38
C VAL A 261 5.40 19.49 21.08
N LEU A 262 4.86 18.48 20.38
CA LEU A 262 3.43 18.42 20.11
C LEU A 262 2.60 18.20 21.38
N ASP A 263 3.06 17.39 22.32
CA ASP A 263 2.41 17.17 23.61
C ASP A 263 2.43 18.44 24.46
N GLY A 264 3.57 19.13 24.55
CA GLY A 264 3.66 20.43 25.18
C GLY A 264 2.71 21.46 24.55
N TYR A 265 2.68 21.54 23.22
CA TYR A 265 1.77 22.43 22.50
C TYR A 265 0.29 22.09 22.77
N SER A 266 -0.07 20.81 22.74
CA SER A 266 -1.44 20.38 23.02
C SER A 266 -1.84 20.61 24.47
N MET A 267 -0.92 20.45 25.43
CA MET A 267 -1.17 20.83 26.83
C MET A 267 -1.39 22.33 26.97
N LEU A 268 -0.60 23.16 26.28
CA LEU A 268 -0.81 24.61 26.24
C LEU A 268 -2.15 24.98 25.62
N LEU A 269 -2.55 24.32 24.52
CA LEU A 269 -3.86 24.52 23.90
C LEU A 269 -5.00 24.13 24.83
N MET A 270 -4.86 23.03 25.57
CA MET A 270 -5.84 22.58 26.58
C MET A 270 -5.93 23.56 27.75
N LEU A 271 -4.79 24.04 28.26
CA LEU A 271 -4.74 25.07 29.29
C LEU A 271 -5.41 26.37 28.80
N PHE A 272 -5.10 26.77 27.57
CA PHE A 272 -5.69 27.95 26.93
C PHE A 272 -7.22 27.80 26.79
N ALA A 273 -7.70 26.65 26.33
CA ALA A 273 -9.13 26.33 26.25
C ALA A 273 -9.81 26.41 27.62
N PHE A 274 -9.16 25.89 28.66
CA PHE A 274 -9.68 25.91 30.02
C PHE A 274 -9.74 27.33 30.60
N VAL A 275 -8.66 28.09 30.52
CA VAL A 275 -8.58 29.48 31.05
C VAL A 275 -9.60 30.38 30.34
N HIS A 276 -9.66 30.34 29.01
CA HIS A 276 -10.65 31.13 28.27
C HIS A 276 -12.09 30.65 28.52
N GLY A 277 -12.30 29.35 28.68
CA GLY A 277 -13.59 28.80 29.09
C GLY A 277 -14.06 29.37 30.43
N VAL A 278 -13.19 29.39 31.45
CA VAL A 278 -13.50 29.98 32.77
C VAL A 278 -13.80 31.48 32.66
N ILE A 279 -13.02 32.25 31.89
CA ILE A 279 -13.29 33.68 31.67
C ILE A 279 -14.67 33.90 31.04
N PHE A 280 -15.07 33.05 30.09
CA PHE A 280 -16.40 33.15 29.46
C PHE A 280 -17.54 32.79 30.43
N ILE A 281 -17.31 31.85 31.36
CA ILE A 281 -18.25 31.56 32.45
C ILE A 281 -18.38 32.76 33.38
N MET A 282 -17.26 33.35 33.82
CA MET A 282 -17.26 34.53 34.70
C MET A 282 -17.98 35.74 34.08
N ASN A 283 -17.94 35.85 32.75
CA ASN A 283 -18.64 36.89 31.99
C ASN A 283 -20.11 36.52 31.67
N ASN A 284 -20.66 35.44 32.26
CA ASN A 284 -22.01 34.91 32.00
C ASN A 284 -22.30 34.65 30.51
N SER A 285 -21.26 34.42 29.71
CA SER A 285 -21.38 34.18 28.26
C SER A 285 -21.58 32.70 27.94
N LEU A 286 -21.01 31.81 28.76
CA LEU A 286 -21.13 30.36 28.63
C LEU A 286 -21.41 29.70 29.99
N ASN A 287 -22.06 28.54 29.96
CA ASN A 287 -22.32 27.74 31.16
C ASN A 287 -21.29 26.60 31.28
N LEU A 288 -21.19 26.00 32.46
CA LEU A 288 -20.21 24.93 32.73
C LEU A 288 -20.32 23.75 31.75
N SER A 289 -21.55 23.35 31.40
CA SER A 289 -21.84 22.29 30.42
C SER A 289 -21.19 22.58 29.04
N GLN A 290 -21.29 23.82 28.57
CA GLN A 290 -20.78 24.25 27.27
C GLN A 290 -19.24 24.21 27.24
N VAL A 291 -18.60 24.74 28.29
CA VAL A 291 -17.14 24.78 28.39
C VAL A 291 -16.54 23.38 28.47
N ILE A 292 -17.14 22.48 29.26
CA ILE A 292 -16.66 21.09 29.38
C ILE A 292 -16.82 20.33 28.06
N SER A 293 -17.94 20.54 27.36
CA SER A 293 -18.16 19.95 26.03
C SER A 293 -17.09 20.42 25.04
N ILE A 294 -16.83 21.73 24.96
CA ILE A 294 -15.79 22.32 24.10
C ILE A 294 -14.40 21.75 24.46
N PHE A 295 -14.07 21.67 25.75
CA PHE A 295 -12.79 21.13 26.22
C PHE A 295 -12.56 19.68 25.76
N LEU A 296 -13.58 18.82 25.85
CA LEU A 296 -13.51 17.45 25.37
C LEU A 296 -13.40 17.37 23.84
N TYR A 297 -14.08 18.25 23.11
CA TYR A 297 -13.91 18.34 21.65
C TYR A 297 -12.50 18.75 21.24
N VAL A 298 -11.87 19.69 21.96
CA VAL A 298 -10.46 20.04 21.75
C VAL A 298 -9.57 18.82 21.97
N GLN A 299 -9.79 18.04 23.03
CA GLN A 299 -9.04 16.81 23.26
C GLN A 299 -9.20 15.81 22.11
N TYR A 300 -10.42 15.64 21.60
CA TYR A 300 -10.73 14.67 20.55
C TYR A 300 -10.22 15.09 19.16
N ILE A 301 -10.17 16.39 18.86
CA ILE A 301 -9.70 16.91 17.56
C ILE A 301 -8.17 16.91 17.43
N ILE A 302 -7.44 16.95 18.55
CA ILE A 302 -5.96 16.97 18.56
C ILE A 302 -5.36 15.73 17.89
N TRP A 303 -5.79 14.52 18.26
CA TRP A 303 -5.16 13.28 17.77
C TRP A 303 -5.30 13.09 16.25
N PRO A 304 -6.50 13.23 15.65
CA PRO A 304 -6.67 13.15 14.20
C PRO A 304 -5.83 14.19 13.45
N THR A 305 -5.77 15.42 13.98
CA THR A 305 -4.99 16.52 13.40
C THR A 305 -3.49 16.19 13.37
N ARG A 306 -2.95 15.57 14.44
CA ARG A 306 -1.54 15.16 14.53
C ARG A 306 -1.17 14.06 13.53
N MET A 307 -2.12 13.18 13.17
CA MET A 307 -1.88 12.03 12.30
C MET A 307 -1.90 12.38 10.80
N MET A 308 -2.52 13.49 10.40
CA MET A 308 -2.65 13.87 8.99
C MET A 308 -1.31 13.95 8.24
N GLY A 309 -0.27 14.49 8.87
CA GLY A 309 1.06 14.58 8.24
C GLY A 309 1.65 13.21 7.88
N ARG A 310 1.45 12.20 8.74
CA ARG A 310 1.92 10.82 8.51
C ARG A 310 1.16 10.18 7.35
N LEU A 311 -0.16 10.33 7.35
CA LEU A 311 -1.07 9.74 6.35
C LEU A 311 -0.81 10.30 4.95
N ILE A 312 -0.51 11.60 4.82
CA ILE A 312 -0.09 12.22 3.55
C ILE A 312 1.22 11.59 3.05
N GLY A 313 2.17 11.30 3.97
CA GLY A 313 3.40 10.58 3.66
C GLY A 313 3.15 9.17 3.11
N GLU A 314 2.27 8.41 3.74
CA GLU A 314 1.88 7.07 3.28
C GLU A 314 1.17 7.10 1.93
N MET A 315 0.27 8.06 1.72
CA MET A 315 -0.41 8.25 0.44
C MET A 315 0.59 8.50 -0.71
N SER A 316 1.60 9.34 -0.46
CA SER A 316 2.67 9.63 -1.42
C SER A 316 3.48 8.38 -1.78
N ARG A 317 3.90 7.58 -0.78
CA ARG A 317 4.64 6.32 -1.02
C ARG A 317 3.79 5.28 -1.76
N THR A 318 2.55 5.12 -1.34
CA THR A 318 1.64 4.16 -1.96
C THR A 318 1.32 4.54 -3.39
N ASN A 319 1.26 5.83 -3.72
CA ASN A 319 1.11 6.29 -5.09
C ASN A 319 2.29 5.90 -5.99
N ILE A 320 3.53 5.87 -5.48
CA ILE A 320 4.72 5.41 -6.21
C ILE A 320 4.64 3.89 -6.45
N ALA A 321 4.37 3.10 -5.40
CA ALA A 321 4.17 1.66 -5.51
C ALA A 321 3.04 1.29 -6.50
N SER A 322 1.93 2.02 -6.43
CA SER A 322 0.82 1.88 -7.39
C SER A 322 1.26 2.17 -8.83
N GLY A 323 2.19 3.11 -9.02
CA GLY A 323 2.78 3.40 -10.33
C GLY A 323 3.55 2.21 -10.89
N ARG A 324 4.45 1.63 -10.08
CA ARG A 324 5.25 0.46 -10.46
C ARG A 324 4.43 -0.79 -10.75
N ILE A 325 3.34 -1.00 -10.02
CA ILE A 325 2.38 -2.09 -10.30
C ILE A 325 1.70 -1.85 -11.65
N LEU A 326 1.17 -0.65 -11.88
CA LEU A 326 0.49 -0.32 -13.13
C LEU A 326 1.41 -0.39 -14.35
N GLU A 327 2.70 -0.03 -14.20
CA GLU A 327 3.70 -0.20 -15.25
C GLU A 327 3.77 -1.65 -15.75
N ILE A 328 3.59 -2.65 -14.89
CA ILE A 328 3.58 -4.06 -15.32
C ILE A 328 2.22 -4.45 -15.88
N VAL A 329 1.15 -4.16 -15.12
CA VAL A 329 -0.22 -4.60 -15.44
C VAL A 329 -0.78 -3.96 -16.72
N GLU A 330 -0.22 -2.82 -17.15
CA GLU A 330 -0.59 -2.12 -18.38
C GLU A 330 0.29 -2.50 -19.60
N ILE A 331 1.35 -3.30 -19.46
CA ILE A 331 2.17 -3.75 -20.61
C ILE A 331 1.36 -4.71 -21.47
N PRO A 332 1.21 -4.50 -22.78
CA PRO A 332 0.55 -5.46 -23.67
C PRO A 332 1.18 -6.84 -23.59
N THR A 333 0.35 -7.88 -23.57
CA THR A 333 0.84 -9.27 -23.48
C THR A 333 1.48 -9.72 -24.79
N GLU A 334 2.32 -10.76 -24.73
CA GLU A 334 2.89 -11.36 -25.95
C GLU A 334 1.84 -11.96 -26.89
N PHE A 335 0.64 -12.25 -26.38
CA PHE A 335 -0.51 -12.81 -27.10
C PHE A 335 -1.43 -11.72 -27.66
N GLU A 336 -1.55 -10.57 -26.99
CA GLU A 336 -2.26 -9.39 -27.51
C GLU A 336 -1.52 -8.79 -28.72
N LEU A 337 -0.20 -8.98 -28.78
CA LEU A 337 0.66 -8.55 -29.89
C LEU A 337 0.86 -9.65 -30.95
N ASP A 338 0.34 -10.85 -30.72
CA ASP A 338 0.46 -11.97 -31.64
C ASP A 338 -0.57 -11.81 -32.77
N ASN A 339 -0.10 -11.80 -34.03
CA ASN A 339 -0.96 -11.77 -35.21
C ASN A 339 -1.21 -13.17 -35.78
N GLY A 340 -0.58 -14.21 -35.21
CA GLY A 340 -0.69 -15.57 -35.69
C GLY A 340 -1.98 -16.23 -35.22
N GLU A 341 -2.80 -16.67 -36.17
CA GLU A 341 -4.09 -17.34 -35.90
C GLU A 341 -4.11 -18.77 -36.44
N LEU A 342 -3.15 -19.15 -37.29
CA LEU A 342 -3.14 -20.43 -37.97
C LEU A 342 -2.77 -21.58 -37.02
N LYS A 343 -3.35 -22.75 -37.30
CA LYS A 343 -3.08 -24.03 -36.62
C LYS A 343 -2.85 -25.12 -37.66
N PRO A 344 -1.77 -25.02 -38.45
CA PRO A 344 -1.48 -26.01 -39.49
C PRO A 344 -1.12 -27.36 -38.87
N GLU A 345 -1.32 -28.45 -39.60
CA GLU A 345 -0.72 -29.72 -39.20
C GLU A 345 0.81 -29.61 -39.27
N ILE A 346 1.50 -30.07 -38.22
CA ILE A 346 2.96 -29.97 -38.10
C ILE A 346 3.55 -31.36 -38.34
N HIS A 347 4.24 -31.52 -39.46
CA HIS A 347 5.01 -32.71 -39.83
C HIS A 347 6.49 -32.58 -39.48
N GLY A 348 7.02 -31.35 -39.42
CA GLY A 348 8.36 -31.05 -38.90
C GLY A 348 9.40 -30.65 -39.94
N ASN A 349 9.02 -30.23 -41.15
CA ASN A 349 9.96 -29.62 -42.10
C ASN A 349 10.17 -28.15 -41.73
N ILE A 350 11.40 -27.73 -41.45
CA ILE A 350 11.70 -26.36 -41.01
C ILE A 350 12.65 -25.70 -42.02
N SER A 351 12.36 -24.46 -42.40
CA SER A 351 13.26 -23.66 -43.25
C SER A 351 13.51 -22.27 -42.68
N PHE A 352 14.76 -21.84 -42.76
CA PHE A 352 15.24 -20.51 -42.45
C PHE A 352 15.62 -19.83 -43.77
N ASP A 353 15.03 -18.68 -44.04
CA ASP A 353 15.31 -17.86 -45.22
C ASP A 353 15.83 -16.48 -44.77
N ASN A 354 17.13 -16.27 -44.98
CA ASN A 354 17.86 -15.05 -44.67
C ASN A 354 17.62 -14.51 -43.26
N VAL A 355 17.57 -15.40 -42.27
CA VAL A 355 17.19 -15.06 -40.90
C VAL A 355 18.28 -14.25 -40.21
N ALA A 356 17.88 -13.13 -39.61
CA ALA A 356 18.71 -12.32 -38.73
C ALA A 356 17.98 -11.99 -37.42
N PHE A 357 18.75 -11.85 -36.34
CA PHE A 357 18.24 -11.42 -35.05
C PHE A 357 19.25 -10.52 -34.33
N GLN A 358 18.72 -9.46 -33.74
CA GLN A 358 19.45 -8.50 -32.93
C GLN A 358 18.68 -8.22 -31.65
N PHE A 359 19.37 -8.31 -30.50
CA PHE A 359 18.81 -7.82 -29.24
C PHE A 359 18.74 -6.29 -29.24
N SER A 360 17.72 -5.74 -28.61
CA SER A 360 17.44 -4.30 -28.59
C SER A 360 18.53 -3.45 -27.91
N ASP A 361 19.34 -4.04 -27.06
CA ASP A 361 20.46 -3.43 -26.33
C ASP A 361 21.81 -3.59 -27.04
N SER A 362 21.86 -4.30 -28.17
CA SER A 362 23.05 -4.49 -28.98
C SER A 362 23.01 -3.65 -30.25
N ASN A 363 24.16 -3.13 -30.67
CA ASN A 363 24.32 -2.45 -31.97
C ASN A 363 24.73 -3.41 -33.10
N LYS A 364 24.90 -4.70 -32.81
CA LYS A 364 25.29 -5.72 -33.79
C LYS A 364 24.34 -6.92 -33.76
N PRO A 365 23.96 -7.48 -34.93
CA PRO A 365 23.15 -8.68 -34.99
C PRO A 365 23.90 -9.87 -34.39
N THR A 366 23.22 -10.64 -33.54
CA THR A 366 23.78 -11.84 -32.92
C THR A 366 23.86 -12.99 -33.91
N ILE A 367 22.87 -13.08 -34.80
CA ILE A 367 22.87 -13.95 -35.97
C ILE A 367 22.45 -13.12 -37.18
N HIS A 368 23.01 -13.42 -38.35
CA HIS A 368 22.74 -12.72 -39.59
C HIS A 368 22.84 -13.70 -40.77
N ASN A 369 21.97 -13.53 -41.76
CA ASN A 369 21.96 -14.29 -43.01
C ASN A 369 21.96 -15.82 -42.83
N ILE A 370 21.15 -16.33 -41.89
CA ILE A 370 21.02 -17.77 -41.68
C ILE A 370 20.05 -18.35 -42.71
N ASN A 371 20.57 -19.26 -43.53
CA ASN A 371 19.82 -20.06 -44.49
C ASN A 371 20.04 -21.54 -44.16
N LEU A 372 18.97 -22.24 -43.79
CA LEU A 372 19.03 -23.62 -43.31
C LEU A 372 17.72 -24.34 -43.62
N GLU A 373 17.79 -25.58 -44.08
CA GLU A 373 16.63 -26.45 -44.28
C GLU A 373 16.82 -27.71 -43.42
N ILE A 374 15.78 -28.10 -42.69
CA ILE A 374 15.74 -29.28 -41.82
C ILE A 374 14.54 -30.11 -42.24
N LYS A 375 14.77 -31.33 -42.71
CA LYS A 375 13.69 -32.21 -43.18
C LYS A 375 13.03 -32.94 -42.01
N GLN A 376 11.78 -33.36 -42.21
CA GLN A 376 11.08 -34.21 -41.25
C GLN A 376 11.92 -35.45 -40.89
N GLY A 377 12.07 -35.70 -39.59
CA GLY A 377 12.83 -36.83 -39.05
C GLY A 377 14.35 -36.63 -39.05
N GLU A 378 14.85 -35.52 -39.58
CA GLU A 378 16.27 -35.19 -39.58
C GLU A 378 16.73 -34.70 -38.21
N THR A 379 17.93 -35.11 -37.79
CA THR A 379 18.57 -34.62 -36.57
C THR A 379 19.80 -33.80 -36.94
N ILE A 380 19.78 -32.52 -36.58
CA ILE A 380 20.88 -31.60 -36.84
C ILE A 380 21.67 -31.29 -35.57
N ALA A 381 22.97 -31.06 -35.71
CA ALA A 381 23.84 -30.61 -34.63
C ALA A 381 24.37 -29.20 -34.89
N LEU A 382 24.11 -28.26 -33.98
CA LEU A 382 24.61 -26.90 -34.05
C LEU A 382 25.94 -26.78 -33.28
N LEU A 383 27.05 -26.64 -34.01
CA LEU A 383 28.40 -26.53 -33.44
C LEU A 383 28.92 -25.10 -33.57
N GLY A 384 29.61 -24.61 -32.53
CA GLY A 384 30.23 -23.28 -32.56
C GLY A 384 30.73 -22.84 -31.19
N LYS A 385 31.56 -21.78 -31.14
CA LYS A 385 32.09 -21.21 -29.90
C LYS A 385 30.97 -20.61 -29.03
N THR A 386 31.21 -20.43 -27.72
CA THR A 386 30.29 -19.69 -26.84
C THR A 386 30.02 -18.30 -27.41
N GLY A 387 28.76 -17.85 -27.38
CA GLY A 387 28.34 -16.57 -27.97
C GLY A 387 28.06 -16.61 -29.47
N SER A 388 28.21 -17.75 -30.16
CA SER A 388 27.95 -17.86 -31.61
C SER A 388 26.46 -17.84 -32.02
N GLY A 389 25.54 -17.50 -31.12
CA GLY A 389 24.09 -17.41 -31.42
C GLY A 389 23.31 -18.74 -31.43
N LYS A 390 23.90 -19.87 -31.03
CA LYS A 390 23.22 -21.18 -30.99
C LYS A 390 21.93 -21.17 -30.17
N SER A 391 21.99 -20.65 -28.95
CA SER A 391 20.81 -20.55 -28.08
C SER A 391 19.76 -19.59 -28.64
N VAL A 392 20.17 -18.55 -29.38
CA VAL A 392 19.26 -17.62 -30.06
C VAL A 392 18.47 -18.36 -31.14
N LEU A 393 19.12 -19.19 -31.96
CA LEU A 393 18.43 -20.00 -32.98
C LEU A 393 17.36 -20.91 -32.35
N VAL A 394 17.68 -21.58 -31.24
CA VAL A 394 16.71 -22.41 -30.51
C VAL A 394 15.54 -21.57 -29.98
N SER A 395 15.81 -20.38 -29.43
CA SER A 395 14.77 -19.47 -28.95
C SER A 395 13.91 -18.83 -30.06
N LEU A 396 14.37 -18.85 -31.32
CA LEU A 396 13.54 -18.46 -32.46
C LEU A 396 12.58 -19.59 -32.86
N LEU A 397 13.02 -20.85 -32.77
CA LEU A 397 12.23 -22.05 -33.09
C LEU A 397 11.06 -22.33 -32.11
N ASN A 398 11.03 -21.69 -30.95
CA ASN A 398 9.85 -21.74 -30.05
C ASN A 398 9.14 -20.38 -29.93
N ARG A 399 9.55 -19.42 -30.77
CA ARG A 399 9.03 -18.04 -30.78
C ARG A 399 9.10 -17.36 -29.42
N MET A 400 10.13 -17.65 -28.62
CA MET A 400 10.48 -16.82 -27.46
C MET A 400 11.15 -15.52 -27.92
N LEU A 401 11.91 -15.58 -29.01
CA LEU A 401 12.41 -14.43 -29.76
C LEU A 401 11.71 -14.38 -31.13
N GLU A 402 11.67 -13.20 -31.72
CA GLU A 402 11.11 -12.98 -33.06
C GLU A 402 12.21 -12.46 -33.99
N THR A 403 12.19 -12.87 -35.26
CA THR A 403 13.21 -12.48 -36.24
C THR A 403 13.18 -10.98 -36.50
N THR A 404 14.36 -10.36 -36.58
CA THR A 404 14.51 -8.96 -36.99
C THR A 404 14.39 -8.85 -38.51
N GLU A 405 14.99 -9.80 -39.24
CA GLU A 405 14.91 -9.93 -40.68
C GLU A 405 14.79 -11.42 -41.07
N GLY A 406 14.31 -11.67 -42.29
CA GLY A 406 14.07 -13.02 -42.79
C GLY A 406 12.87 -13.73 -42.17
N THR A 407 12.64 -14.96 -42.61
CA THR A 407 11.48 -15.78 -42.22
C THR A 407 11.89 -17.17 -41.78
N ILE A 408 11.17 -17.72 -40.82
CA ILE A 408 11.27 -19.11 -40.41
C ILE A 408 9.93 -19.75 -40.72
N LYS A 409 9.94 -20.88 -41.42
CA LYS A 409 8.72 -21.61 -41.78
C LYS A 409 8.75 -23.02 -41.23
N ILE A 410 7.58 -23.53 -40.84
CA ILE A 410 7.36 -24.95 -40.55
C ILE A 410 6.28 -25.48 -41.49
N ASP A 411 6.61 -26.52 -42.24
CA ASP A 411 5.78 -27.14 -43.27
C ASP A 411 5.18 -26.13 -44.25
N GLY A 412 5.98 -25.11 -44.61
CA GLY A 412 5.63 -24.05 -45.55
C GLY A 412 4.90 -22.84 -44.96
N VAL A 413 4.50 -22.88 -43.69
CA VAL A 413 3.80 -21.79 -42.99
C VAL A 413 4.78 -20.98 -42.14
N ASP A 414 4.73 -19.64 -42.23
CA ASP A 414 5.59 -18.78 -41.40
C ASP A 414 5.23 -18.90 -39.92
N PHE A 415 6.25 -19.00 -39.08
CA PHE A 415 6.12 -19.00 -37.63
C PHE A 415 5.30 -17.82 -37.10
N LYS A 416 5.37 -16.65 -37.75
CA LYS A 416 4.63 -15.43 -37.38
C LYS A 416 3.12 -15.58 -37.57
N ASP A 417 2.68 -16.42 -38.51
CA ASP A 417 1.26 -16.61 -38.83
C ASP A 417 0.60 -17.70 -38.00
N ILE A 418 1.38 -18.53 -37.30
CA ILE A 418 0.90 -19.62 -36.44
C ILE A 418 0.61 -19.09 -35.03
N GLU A 419 -0.46 -19.53 -34.37
CA GLU A 419 -0.72 -19.16 -32.97
C GLU A 419 0.44 -19.61 -32.05
N LYS A 420 1.04 -18.70 -31.26
CA LYS A 420 2.19 -19.03 -30.38
C LYS A 420 1.96 -20.24 -29.48
N LYS A 421 0.78 -20.35 -28.86
CA LYS A 421 0.46 -21.48 -27.96
C LYS A 421 0.37 -22.80 -28.73
N TYR A 422 -0.15 -22.76 -29.95
CA TYR A 422 -0.23 -23.94 -30.81
C TYR A 422 1.18 -24.39 -31.22
N LEU A 423 2.03 -23.46 -31.68
CA LEU A 423 3.42 -23.76 -32.02
C LEU A 423 4.19 -24.36 -30.83
N ARG A 424 4.14 -23.72 -29.66
CA ARG A 424 4.87 -24.18 -28.46
C ARG A 424 4.37 -25.51 -27.89
N ARG A 425 3.12 -25.90 -28.16
CA ARG A 425 2.62 -27.25 -27.81
C ARG A 425 3.18 -28.35 -28.70
N ASN A 426 3.62 -28.02 -29.90
CA ASN A 426 4.17 -28.96 -30.88
C ASN A 426 5.71 -28.94 -30.92
N VAL A 427 6.37 -28.05 -30.17
CA VAL A 427 7.83 -27.93 -30.09
C VAL A 427 8.29 -28.21 -28.66
N GLY A 428 8.95 -29.35 -28.45
CA GLY A 428 9.57 -29.71 -27.18
C GLY A 428 10.96 -29.11 -27.04
N ILE A 429 11.30 -28.60 -25.85
CA ILE A 429 12.64 -28.09 -25.54
C ILE A 429 13.17 -28.74 -24.27
N VAL A 430 14.44 -29.12 -24.32
CA VAL A 430 15.22 -29.53 -23.15
C VAL A 430 16.29 -28.47 -22.91
N LEU A 431 16.19 -27.78 -21.77
CA LEU A 431 17.13 -26.74 -21.38
C LEU A 431 18.47 -27.33 -20.91
N GLN A 432 19.54 -26.55 -21.04
CA GLN A 432 20.87 -26.95 -20.56
C GLN A 432 20.89 -27.19 -19.05
N GLU A 433 20.19 -26.36 -18.29
CA GLU A 433 19.88 -26.56 -16.88
C GLU A 433 18.39 -26.86 -16.77
N PRO A 434 18.00 -28.14 -16.61
CA PRO A 434 16.60 -28.52 -16.47
C PRO A 434 16.00 -27.86 -15.23
N PHE A 435 14.82 -27.26 -15.39
CA PHE A 435 14.07 -26.73 -14.27
C PHE A 435 12.97 -27.72 -13.88
N LEU A 436 12.91 -28.05 -12.59
CA LEU A 436 11.83 -28.85 -12.02
C LEU A 436 11.09 -28.02 -10.99
N PHE A 437 9.77 -28.10 -11.04
CA PHE A 437 8.94 -27.49 -10.01
C PHE A 437 8.98 -28.35 -8.74
N THR A 438 8.76 -27.70 -7.60
CA THR A 438 8.59 -28.37 -6.30
C THR A 438 7.27 -29.13 -6.25
N MET A 439 7.26 -30.31 -6.87
CA MET A 439 6.13 -31.23 -6.98
C MET A 439 6.68 -32.67 -7.15
N THR A 440 5.82 -33.67 -7.26
CA THR A 440 6.27 -35.05 -7.51
C THR A 440 6.88 -35.21 -8.91
N ILE A 441 7.60 -36.32 -9.12
CA ILE A 441 8.16 -36.63 -10.45
C ILE A 441 7.04 -36.77 -11.49
N VAL A 442 5.94 -37.45 -11.12
CA VAL A 442 4.80 -37.69 -12.00
C VAL A 442 4.10 -36.40 -12.40
N GLU A 443 4.06 -35.37 -11.55
CA GLU A 443 3.44 -34.09 -11.88
C GLU A 443 4.30 -33.20 -12.77
N ASN A 444 5.63 -33.39 -12.77
CA ASN A 444 6.54 -32.66 -13.67
C ASN A 444 6.54 -33.23 -15.11
N ILE A 445 6.19 -34.52 -15.27
CA ILE A 445 6.11 -35.23 -16.56
C ILE A 445 4.70 -35.04 -17.13
#